data_AF-A0A522SSF5-F1
#
_entry.id   AF-A0A522SSF5-F1
#
_cell.length_a   1.000
_cell.length_b   1.000
_cell.length_c   1.000
_cell.angle_alpha   90.00
_cell.angle_beta   90.00
_cell.angle_gamma   90.00
#
_symmetry.space_group_name_H-M   'P 1'
#
loop_
_entity.id
_entity.type
_entity.pdbx_description
1 polymer ?
#
loop_
_entity_poly.entity_id
_entity_poly.type
_entity_poly.pdbx_seq_one_letter_code
_entity_poly.pdbx_strand_id
1 'polypeptide(L)' 'DGRGRFEPPFDAVENPYASDAVRLPTSLVGAIERFEASDFYKKAFGAEFVSYLTHIKRSEWDRYLTTISEWEQREYFSLF' A
#
# COMPACT_ATOMS: atom_id res chain seq x y z
N ASP A 1 17.11 2.57 -11.34
CA ASP A 1 17.42 1.33 -10.59
C ASP A 1 18.44 1.56 -9.47
N GLY A 2 18.47 2.75 -8.86
CA GLY A 2 19.31 3.05 -7.69
C GLY A 2 20.83 3.03 -7.92
N ARG A 3 21.31 2.77 -9.14
CA ARG A 3 22.75 2.72 -9.48
C ARG A 3 23.38 4.09 -9.76
N GLY A 4 22.63 5.17 -9.57
CA GLY A 4 23.14 6.55 -9.48
C GLY A 4 22.91 7.10 -8.07
N ARG A 5 23.54 8.23 -7.71
CA ARG A 5 23.27 8.94 -6.46
C ARG A 5 21.75 9.02 -6.24
N PHE A 6 21.27 8.40 -5.17
CA PHE A 6 19.89 8.53 -4.72
C PHE A 6 19.76 9.93 -4.11
N GLU A 7 19.16 10.85 -4.87
CA GLU A 7 18.67 12.10 -4.32
C GLU A 7 17.22 11.87 -3.87
N PRO A 8 16.92 12.00 -2.57
CA PRO A 8 15.56 11.85 -2.09
C PRO A 8 14.68 12.94 -2.69
N PRO A 9 13.41 12.65 -3.01
CA PRO A 9 12.49 13.62 -3.58
C PRO A 9 12.10 14.76 -2.61
N PHE A 10 12.48 14.66 -1.33
CA PHE A 10 12.19 15.63 -0.29
C PHE A 10 13.41 15.81 0.63
N ASP A 11 13.54 17.01 1.17
CA ASP A 11 14.56 17.32 2.17
C ASP A 11 14.33 16.53 3.46
N ALA A 12 15.42 16.23 4.16
CA ALA A 12 15.34 15.65 5.48
C ALA A 12 14.66 16.64 6.44
N VAL A 13 13.66 16.15 7.19
CA VAL A 13 12.91 16.93 8.18
C VAL A 13 13.23 16.44 9.59
N GLU A 14 13.26 17.34 10.57
CA GLU A 14 13.44 16.96 11.98
C GLU A 14 12.22 16.22 12.54
N ASN A 15 11.00 16.59 12.10
CA ASN A 15 9.76 15.95 12.53
C ASN A 15 9.01 15.33 11.33
N PRO A 16 9.01 14.00 11.18
CA PRO A 16 8.36 13.32 10.05
C PRO A 16 6.83 13.46 10.04
N TYR A 17 6.21 13.83 11.16
CA TYR A 17 4.76 14.02 11.26
C TYR A 17 4.31 15.44 10.88
N ALA A 18 5.23 16.40 10.80
CA ALA A 18 4.96 17.80 10.49
C ALA A 18 5.37 18.19 9.05
N SER A 19 5.67 17.21 8.20
CA SER A 19 6.12 17.41 6.82
C SER A 19 4.97 17.37 5.81
N ASP A 20 5.09 18.19 4.77
CA ASP A 20 4.21 18.19 3.59
C ASP A 20 4.60 17.14 2.53
N ALA A 21 5.52 16.21 2.86
CA ALA A 21 5.92 15.15 1.94
C ALA A 21 4.73 14.27 1.54
N VAL A 22 4.76 13.79 0.29
CA VAL A 22 3.71 12.90 -0.24
C VAL A 22 3.64 11.63 0.62
N ARG A 23 2.44 11.38 1.15
CA ARG A 23 2.18 10.19 1.97
C ARG A 23 2.28 8.90 1.15
N LEU A 24 2.77 7.85 1.79
CA LEU A 24 2.60 6.49 1.28
C LEU A 24 1.11 6.12 1.26
N PRO A 25 0.71 5.12 0.44
CA PRO A 25 -0.63 4.55 0.54
C PRO A 25 -0.96 4.13 1.97
N THR A 26 -2.15 4.50 2.43
CA THR A 26 -2.61 4.23 3.80
C THR A 26 -3.37 2.92 3.92
N SER A 27 -3.60 2.22 2.80
CA SER A 27 -4.28 0.94 2.74
C SER A 27 -3.49 -0.04 1.88
N LEU A 28 -3.70 -1.33 2.13
CA LEU A 28 -3.09 -2.38 1.33
C LEU A 28 -3.53 -2.30 -0.14
N VAL A 29 -4.82 -2.03 -0.41
CA VAL A 29 -5.31 -1.87 -1.79
C VAL A 29 -4.62 -0.70 -2.51
N GLY A 30 -4.41 0.43 -1.84
CA GLY A 30 -3.67 1.56 -2.44
C GLY A 30 -2.20 1.23 -2.71
N ALA A 31 -1.57 0.37 -1.89
CA ALA A 31 -0.22 -0.12 -2.14
C ALA A 31 -0.17 -1.09 -3.32
N ILE A 32 -1.16 -2.00 -3.43
CA ILE A 32 -1.30 -2.94 -4.55
C ILE A 32 -1.44 -2.18 -5.87
N GLU A 33 -2.32 -1.17 -5.93
CA GLU A 33 -2.55 -0.37 -7.14
C GLU A 33 -1.28 0.37 -7.59
N ARG A 34 -0.54 0.98 -6.66
CA ARG A 34 0.73 1.65 -6.98
C ARG A 34 1.81 0.66 -7.43
N PHE A 35 1.86 -0.53 -6.83
CA PHE A 35 2.80 -1.58 -7.22
C PHE A 35 2.52 -2.09 -8.64
N GLU A 36 1.27 -2.40 -8.95
CA GLU A 36 0.83 -2.89 -10.26
C GLU A 36 1.05 -1.87 -11.39
N ALA A 37 0.84 -0.58 -11.11
CA ALA A 37 1.06 0.49 -12.07
C ALA A 37 2.54 0.80 -12.33
N SER A 38 3.47 0.31 -11.49
CA SER A 38 4.89 0.70 -11.53
C SER A 38 5.67 -0.01 -12.64
N ASP A 39 6.12 0.76 -13.63
CA ASP A 39 7.03 0.27 -14.67
C ASP A 39 8.40 -0.14 -14.10
N PHE A 40 8.81 0.47 -12.99
CA PHE A 40 10.04 0.10 -12.30
C PHE A 40 9.98 -1.36 -11.82
N TYR A 41 8.89 -1.75 -11.15
CA TYR A 41 8.75 -3.12 -10.64
C TYR A 41 8.53 -4.14 -11.77
N LYS A 42 7.79 -3.78 -12.82
CA LYS A 42 7.66 -4.62 -14.02
C LYS A 42 9.01 -4.88 -14.68
N LYS A 43 9.89 -3.89 -14.74
CA LYS A 43 11.25 -4.04 -15.28
C LYS A 43 12.17 -4.83 -14.35
N ALA A 44 12.05 -4.63 -13.05
CA ALA A 44 12.93 -5.26 -12.06
C ALA A 44 12.60 -6.74 -11.82
N PHE A 45 11.31 -7.08 -11.77
CA PHE A 45 10.83 -8.42 -11.40
C PHE A 45 10.13 -9.17 -12.55
N GLY A 46 9.78 -8.49 -13.63
CA GLY A 46 8.98 -9.03 -14.72
C GLY A 46 7.49 -8.72 -14.55
N ALA A 47 6.82 -8.43 -15.66
CA ALA A 47 5.40 -8.07 -15.67
C ALA A 47 4.50 -9.21 -15.17
N GLU A 48 4.83 -10.46 -15.51
CA GLU A 48 4.08 -11.65 -15.07
C GLU A 48 4.12 -11.80 -13.55
N PHE A 49 5.30 -11.64 -12.94
CA PHE A 49 5.46 -11.72 -11.48
C PHE A 49 4.67 -10.61 -10.77
N VAL A 50 4.75 -9.37 -11.27
CA VAL A 50 3.99 -8.24 -10.72
C VAL A 50 2.48 -8.50 -10.79
N SER A 51 2.00 -8.99 -11.93
CA SER A 51 0.59 -9.36 -12.11
C SER A 51 0.15 -10.47 -11.15
N TYR A 52 0.97 -11.53 -11.03
CA TYR A 52 0.67 -12.67 -10.18
C TYR A 52 0.60 -12.30 -8.69
N LEU A 53 1.59 -11.54 -8.20
CA LEU A 53 1.61 -11.10 -6.81
C LEU A 53 0.43 -10.16 -6.50
N THR A 54 0.12 -9.24 -7.42
CA THR A 54 -1.04 -8.34 -7.29
C THR A 54 -2.34 -9.13 -7.16
N HIS A 55 -2.53 -10.17 -7.99
CA HIS A 55 -3.71 -11.02 -7.93
C HIS A 55 -3.90 -11.68 -6.55
N ILE A 56 -2.83 -12.28 -5.99
CA ILE A 56 -2.87 -12.88 -4.65
C ILE A 56 -3.24 -11.85 -3.59
N LYS A 57 -2.59 -10.67 -3.62
CA LYS A 57 -2.81 -9.64 -2.61
C LYS A 57 -4.18 -8.98 -2.70
N ARG A 58 -4.78 -8.88 -3.88
CA ARG A 58 -6.19 -8.46 -4.02
C ARG A 58 -7.13 -9.48 -3.37
N SER A 59 -6.93 -10.77 -3.62
CA SER A 59 -7.74 -11.82 -2.99
C SER A 59 -7.63 -11.82 -1.46
N GLU A 60 -6.43 -11.59 -0.91
CA GLU A 60 -6.25 -11.41 0.54
C GLU A 60 -6.99 -10.19 1.08
N TRP A 61 -6.94 -9.06 0.36
CA TRP A 61 -7.63 -7.83 0.72
C TRP A 61 -9.16 -8.00 0.71
N ASP A 62 -9.70 -8.62 -0.33
CA ASP A 62 -11.14 -8.86 -0.44
C ASP A 62 -11.63 -9.76 0.71
N ARG A 63 -10.86 -10.79 1.07
CA ARG A 63 -11.16 -11.62 2.24
C ARG A 63 -11.12 -10.83 3.54
N TYR A 64 -10.16 -9.92 3.72
CA TYR A 64 -10.12 -9.03 4.89
C TYR A 64 -11.37 -8.16 4.99
N LEU A 65 -11.82 -7.56 3.89
CA LEU A 65 -13.03 -6.72 3.88
C LEU A 65 -14.32 -7.48 4.22
N THR A 66 -14.38 -8.79 3.98
CA THR A 66 -15.53 -9.61 4.36
C THR A 66 -15.57 -9.98 5.85
N THR A 67 -14.53 -9.66 6.61
CA THR A 67 -14.45 -9.99 8.03
C THR A 67 -14.99 -8.85 8.88
N ILE A 68 -16.10 -9.09 9.59
CA ILE A 68 -16.58 -8.15 10.61
C ILE A 68 -15.63 -8.23 11.81
N SER A 69 -15.04 -7.09 12.18
CA SER A 69 -14.14 -7.01 13.32
C SER A 69 -14.91 -7.08 14.65
N GLU A 70 -14.25 -7.56 15.70
CA GLU A 70 -14.82 -7.56 17.05
C GLU A 70 -15.11 -6.14 17.56
N TRP A 71 -14.37 -5.13 17.08
CA TRP A 71 -14.65 -3.74 17.40
C TRP A 71 -15.99 -3.30 16.79
N GLU A 72 -16.23 -3.59 15.51
CA GLU A 72 -17.51 -3.27 14.85
C GLU A 72 -18.69 -3.98 15.54
N GLN A 73 -18.50 -5.21 15.99
CA GLN A 73 -19.51 -5.92 16.78
C GLN A 73 -19.82 -5.19 18.08
N ARG A 74 -18.79 -4.80 18.87
CA ARG A 74 -19.01 -4.08 20.14
C ARG A 74 -19.65 -2.71 19.96
N GLU A 75 -19.25 -1.99 18.91
CA GLU A 75 -19.75 -0.64 18.63
C GLU A 75 -21.21 -0.69 18.20
N TYR A 76 -21.57 -1.59 17.27
CA TYR A 76 -22.88 -1.56 16.64
C TYR A 76 -23.92 -2.55 17.20
N PHE A 77 -23.55 -3.65 17.87
CA PHE A 77 -24.56 -4.59 18.43
C PHE A 77 -25.38 -4.03 19.59
N SER A 78 -24.92 -2.96 20.24
CA SER A 78 -25.69 -2.29 21.31
C SER A 78 -26.56 -1.14 20.82
N LEU A 79 -26.35 -0.72 19.55
CA LEU A 79 -27.06 0.40 18.93
C LEU A 79 -28.31 -0.04 18.14
N PHE A 80 -28.48 -1.34 17.91
CA PHE A 80 -29.61 -1.96 17.21
C PHE A 80 -30.04 -3.25 17.92
#